data_AF-M5RGN1-F1
#
_entry.id   AF-M5RGN1-F1
#
_cell.length_a   1.000
_cell.length_b   1.000
_cell.length_c   1.000
_cell.angle_alpha   90.00
_cell.angle_beta   90.00
_cell.angle_gamma   90.00
#
_symmetry.space_group_name_H-M   'P 1'
#
loop_
_entity.id
_entity.type
_entity.pdbx_description
1 polymer ?
#
loop_
_entity_poly.entity_id
_entity_poly.type
_entity_poly.pdbx_seq_one_letter_code
_entity_poly.pdbx_strand_id
1 'polypeptide(L)'
;MQPLQQHGPNLKWSAKWLNPNYLADFIADPQRTKPGTSMPHMLGHLDDEQRTAAATALVHFLTSVANDQASAAADLKKQADMGGDGEGILRGEELFHSIGCVACHSPRNDLAIEQPLDDSIPLGDLTNKYDTNALTTFLKNPHAARPSGRMPNMQLTHLEAQDLSRYLLQSSEKGSKSSWQIDSTLARTGKQLFSELRCVNCHSGVVESAPTVPRPNALVDLDPNRGCLSGKPGEWPLYRLDARDRQRIQAAMQLKSPELSADQEINITLATFNCFACHRRDNIGGVTTDRSHHFQTTNLNLGEQGRIPPTLTGVGAKLKEEWMRDVLINHRSVRPYMKTRMPQYGEPNVSRLIELLQSNDRLSDTKFASVDDPKEMKELGLKIAGNQGLNCVACHTFRYEQSDTMPAVDLTEMAERLKKDWFYQYMLDPPRFSPNTVMPSFWPNGKAIRPDIAGDAKIQVEALWQYLLDGRQARTPRGLVVEPLELLASDEAVMLRRSYPEIGKRGIGVGYPNQVNLVFDAEQMQLAMIWQGKFADPGGVWRGQGHGTVKPLGDKLIRFARGPEIEDPTSPWIVDDGRPPQHRFKGYSLAKKCVRNSTMNLPM
;
A
#
# COMPACT_ATOMS: atom_id res chain seq x y z
N MET A 1 -20.43 0.58 -27.39
CA MET A 1 -20.27 -0.15 -26.11
C MET A 1 -20.97 0.64 -25.02
N GLN A 2 -21.69 -0.01 -24.08
CA GLN A 2 -22.28 0.71 -22.95
C GLN A 2 -21.15 1.15 -22.01
N PRO A 3 -21.02 2.45 -21.68
CA PRO A 3 -20.09 2.89 -20.66
C PRO A 3 -20.41 2.17 -19.34
N LEU A 4 -19.38 1.92 -18.52
CA LEU A 4 -19.53 1.41 -17.16
C LEU A 4 -20.66 2.17 -16.46
N GLN A 5 -21.78 1.50 -16.21
CA GLN A 5 -22.92 2.10 -15.53
C GLN A 5 -22.49 2.36 -14.08
N GLN A 6 -22.11 3.59 -13.79
CA GLN A 6 -21.71 3.98 -12.44
C GLN A 6 -22.96 4.04 -11.57
N HIS A 7 -22.95 3.26 -10.49
CA HIS A 7 -24.06 3.21 -9.54
C HIS A 7 -23.77 4.14 -8.37
N GLY A 8 -24.82 4.78 -7.85
CA GLY A 8 -24.78 5.50 -6.59
C GLY A 8 -24.46 4.55 -5.42
N PRO A 9 -24.12 5.11 -4.24
CA PRO A 9 -23.92 4.32 -3.02
C PRO A 9 -25.08 3.37 -2.71
N ASN A 10 -24.75 2.24 -2.09
CA ASN A 10 -25.73 1.34 -1.50
C ASN A 10 -26.44 2.05 -0.33
N LEU A 11 -27.72 2.40 -0.53
CA LEU A 11 -28.45 3.19 0.45
C LEU A 11 -28.87 2.38 1.68
N LYS A 12 -29.03 1.04 1.59
CA LYS A 12 -29.25 0.18 2.76
C LYS A 12 -28.02 0.15 3.65
N TRP A 13 -26.82 0.05 3.05
CA TRP A 13 -25.57 0.18 3.80
C TRP A 13 -25.48 1.58 4.44
N SER A 14 -25.75 2.63 3.67
CA SER A 14 -25.63 4.02 4.14
C SER A 14 -26.57 4.31 5.31
N ALA A 15 -27.83 3.89 5.22
CA ALA A 15 -28.81 4.09 6.28
C ALA A 15 -28.55 3.25 7.54
N LYS A 16 -27.86 2.11 7.41
CA LYS A 16 -27.46 1.28 8.56
C LYS A 16 -26.28 1.87 9.33
N TRP A 17 -25.33 2.49 8.64
CA TRP A 17 -24.02 2.84 9.22
C TRP A 17 -23.77 4.33 9.40
N LEU A 18 -24.40 5.20 8.60
CA LEU A 18 -24.16 6.64 8.69
C LEU A 18 -25.10 7.31 9.68
N ASN A 19 -24.65 8.42 10.27
CA ASN A 19 -25.49 9.25 11.10
C ASN A 19 -26.73 9.76 10.31
N PRO A 20 -27.96 9.48 10.76
CA PRO A 20 -29.17 9.91 10.07
C PRO A 20 -29.30 11.43 9.89
N ASN A 21 -28.83 12.23 10.85
CA ASN A 21 -28.85 13.69 10.72
C ASN A 21 -27.90 14.16 9.61
N TYR A 22 -26.70 13.58 9.55
CA TYR A 22 -25.78 13.83 8.43
C TYR A 22 -26.40 13.41 7.09
N LEU A 23 -27.13 12.29 7.04
CA LEU A 23 -27.84 11.88 5.82
C LEU A 23 -28.90 12.91 5.40
N ALA A 24 -29.65 13.46 6.36
CA ALA A 24 -30.65 14.48 6.09
C ALA A 24 -29.99 15.75 5.55
N ASP A 25 -28.93 16.23 6.19
CA ASP A 25 -28.15 17.39 5.73
C ASP A 25 -27.53 17.16 4.34
N PHE A 26 -27.02 15.95 4.10
CA PHE A 26 -26.41 15.59 2.82
C PHE A 26 -27.44 15.48 1.69
N ILE A 27 -28.64 14.95 1.95
CA ILE A 27 -29.73 14.91 0.95
C ILE A 27 -30.29 16.31 0.71
N ALA A 28 -30.42 17.11 1.77
CA ALA A 28 -30.89 18.49 1.71
C ALA A 28 -29.93 19.38 0.92
N ASP A 29 -28.62 19.23 1.04
CA ASP A 29 -27.63 19.93 0.22
C ASP A 29 -26.31 19.14 0.12
N PRO A 30 -26.15 18.32 -0.94
CA PRO A 30 -24.97 17.47 -1.07
C PRO A 30 -23.67 18.25 -1.18
N GLN A 31 -23.67 19.41 -1.86
CA GLN A 31 -22.45 20.17 -2.14
C GLN A 31 -22.00 21.01 -0.95
N ARG A 32 -22.95 21.53 -0.14
CA ARG A 32 -22.62 22.18 1.13
C ARG A 32 -22.07 21.18 2.14
N THR A 33 -22.67 20.00 2.22
CA THR A 33 -22.28 18.97 3.20
C THR A 33 -21.00 18.23 2.79
N LYS A 34 -20.81 17.96 1.50
CA LYS A 34 -19.58 17.36 0.96
C LYS A 34 -19.21 18.00 -0.39
N PRO A 35 -18.38 19.06 -0.37
CA PRO A 35 -17.90 19.69 -1.60
C PRO A 35 -17.25 18.68 -2.55
N GLY A 36 -17.57 18.79 -3.85
CA GLY A 36 -17.03 17.91 -4.89
C GLY A 36 -17.68 16.53 -4.97
N THR A 37 -18.78 16.30 -4.25
CA THR A 37 -19.58 15.07 -4.40
C THR A 37 -20.18 14.96 -5.81
N SER A 38 -20.31 13.74 -6.32
CA SER A 38 -21.02 13.47 -7.58
C SER A 38 -22.53 13.32 -7.41
N MET A 39 -23.05 13.36 -6.18
CA MET A 39 -24.49 13.35 -5.95
C MET A 39 -25.08 14.71 -6.37
N PRO A 40 -26.04 14.73 -7.31
CA PRO A 40 -26.68 15.97 -7.72
C PRO A 40 -27.60 16.49 -6.60
N HIS A 41 -27.82 17.79 -6.59
CA HIS A 41 -28.76 18.41 -5.69
C HIS A 41 -30.19 18.25 -6.23
N MET A 42 -30.95 17.33 -5.63
CA MET A 42 -32.29 16.94 -6.10
C MET A 42 -33.41 17.87 -5.62
N LEU A 43 -33.17 18.59 -4.52
CA LEU A 43 -34.18 19.39 -3.81
C LEU A 43 -33.94 20.91 -3.97
N GLY A 44 -33.07 21.33 -4.89
CA GLY A 44 -32.64 22.73 -5.01
C GLY A 44 -33.66 23.70 -5.58
N HIS A 45 -34.81 23.20 -6.02
CA HIS A 45 -35.95 24.02 -6.42
C HIS A 45 -36.91 24.33 -5.25
N LEU A 46 -36.75 23.64 -4.11
CA LEU A 46 -37.55 23.84 -2.91
C LEU A 46 -36.93 24.92 -2.02
N ASP A 47 -37.79 25.59 -1.24
CA ASP A 47 -37.33 26.46 -0.15
C ASP A 47 -36.69 25.64 0.99
N ASP A 48 -36.05 26.34 1.93
CA ASP A 48 -35.26 25.71 2.99
C ASP A 48 -36.08 24.81 3.93
N GLU A 49 -37.32 25.19 4.24
CA GLU A 49 -38.20 24.43 5.14
C GLU A 49 -38.69 23.15 4.46
N GLN A 50 -39.21 23.29 3.23
CA GLN A 50 -39.67 22.17 2.41
C GLN A 50 -38.54 21.19 2.13
N ARG A 51 -37.34 21.71 1.81
CA ARG A 51 -36.15 20.91 1.54
C ARG A 51 -35.72 20.10 2.76
N THR A 52 -35.71 20.71 3.94
CA THR A 52 -35.37 20.04 5.19
C THR A 52 -36.39 18.96 5.53
N ALA A 53 -37.68 19.26 5.40
CA ALA A 53 -38.77 18.29 5.63
C ALA A 53 -38.69 17.09 4.66
N ALA A 54 -38.48 17.36 3.36
CA ALA A 54 -38.34 16.32 2.35
C ALA A 54 -37.12 15.42 2.59
N ALA A 55 -35.96 16.01 2.90
CA ALA A 55 -34.75 15.26 3.23
C ALA A 55 -34.93 14.39 4.48
N THR A 56 -35.58 14.93 5.52
CA THR A 56 -35.90 14.20 6.76
C THR A 56 -36.80 12.99 6.48
N ALA A 57 -37.89 13.19 5.71
CA ALA A 57 -38.79 12.12 5.32
C ALA A 57 -38.06 11.01 4.53
N LEU A 58 -37.19 11.38 3.59
CA LEU A 58 -36.36 10.44 2.84
C LEU A 58 -35.46 9.60 3.78
N VAL A 59 -34.85 10.20 4.81
CA VAL A 59 -34.02 9.45 5.77
C VAL A 59 -34.86 8.50 6.64
N HIS A 60 -36.06 8.89 7.07
CA HIS A 60 -36.96 7.97 7.78
C HIS A 60 -37.31 6.74 6.92
N PHE A 61 -37.53 6.92 5.62
CA PHE A 61 -37.75 5.81 4.70
C PHE A 61 -36.49 4.93 4.54
N LEU A 62 -35.32 5.53 4.34
CA LEU A 62 -34.08 4.77 4.16
C LEU A 62 -33.70 3.97 5.42
N THR A 63 -33.91 4.55 6.59
CA THR A 63 -33.66 3.88 7.88
C THR A 63 -34.69 2.78 8.16
N SER A 64 -35.95 2.92 7.72
CA SER A 64 -36.95 1.87 7.86
C SER A 64 -36.61 0.62 7.04
N VAL A 65 -36.10 0.77 5.81
CA VAL A 65 -35.73 -0.38 4.96
C VAL A 65 -34.40 -1.04 5.34
N ALA A 66 -33.57 -0.37 6.14
CA ALA A 66 -32.29 -0.91 6.61
C ALA A 66 -32.44 -1.77 7.89
N ASN A 67 -33.44 -1.49 8.71
CA ASN A 67 -33.69 -2.18 9.99
C ASN A 67 -34.38 -3.55 9.84
N ASP A 68 -35.00 -3.85 8.70
CA ASP A 68 -35.57 -5.18 8.41
C ASP A 68 -34.51 -6.30 8.28
N GLN A 69 -33.21 -6.00 8.42
CA GLN A 69 -32.10 -6.96 8.34
C GLN A 69 -31.12 -6.92 9.54
N ALA A 70 -31.61 -6.65 10.75
CA ALA A 70 -30.77 -6.50 11.94
C ALA A 70 -30.36 -7.83 12.61
N SER A 71 -29.29 -8.47 12.12
CA SER A 71 -28.54 -9.50 12.87
C SER A 71 -27.06 -9.57 12.45
N ALA A 72 -26.25 -8.58 12.82
CA ALA A 72 -24.77 -8.70 12.68
C ALA A 72 -23.93 -7.77 13.58
N ALA A 73 -24.55 -6.92 14.41
CA ALA A 73 -23.81 -5.86 15.11
C ALA A 73 -23.32 -6.24 16.54
N ALA A 74 -23.70 -7.41 17.06
CA ALA A 74 -23.41 -7.79 18.44
C ALA A 74 -21.96 -8.32 18.64
N ASP A 75 -21.34 -8.91 17.61
CA ASP A 75 -20.06 -9.62 17.76
C ASP A 75 -18.83 -8.69 17.74
N LEU A 76 -18.96 -7.47 17.23
CA LEU A 76 -17.86 -6.51 17.11
C LEU A 76 -17.51 -5.79 18.43
N LYS A 77 -18.42 -5.84 19.43
CA LYS A 77 -18.25 -5.10 20.69
C LYS A 77 -17.24 -5.76 21.65
N LYS A 78 -16.88 -7.03 21.43
CA LYS A 78 -16.00 -7.81 22.33
C LYS A 78 -14.50 -7.67 22.04
N GLN A 79 -14.08 -7.10 20.91
CA GLN A 79 -12.66 -6.97 20.55
C GLN A 79 -12.09 -5.56 20.72
N ALA A 80 -12.92 -4.56 21.05
CA ALA A 80 -12.50 -3.16 21.14
C ALA A 80 -11.74 -2.79 22.44
N ASP A 81 -11.74 -3.66 23.45
CA ASP A 81 -11.23 -3.36 24.80
C ASP A 81 -9.77 -3.83 25.06
N MET A 82 -9.02 -4.23 24.03
CA MET A 82 -7.62 -4.66 24.20
C MET A 82 -6.64 -3.70 23.51
N GLY A 83 -6.27 -2.64 24.21
CA GLY A 83 -5.27 -1.65 23.81
C GLY A 83 -5.72 -0.26 24.26
N GLY A 84 -4.91 0.42 25.09
CA GLY A 84 -5.24 1.79 25.51
C GLY A 84 -5.41 2.70 24.28
N ASP A 85 -6.46 3.53 24.28
CA ASP A 85 -6.86 4.34 23.12
C ASP A 85 -5.69 5.12 22.47
N GLY A 86 -4.71 5.54 23.28
CA GLY A 86 -3.52 6.26 22.81
C GLY A 86 -2.60 5.46 21.88
N GLU A 87 -2.32 4.18 22.15
CA GLU A 87 -1.45 3.37 21.27
C GLU A 87 -2.11 3.09 19.91
N GLY A 88 -3.43 2.88 19.91
CA GLY A 88 -4.20 2.69 18.68
C GLY A 88 -4.22 3.94 17.79
N ILE A 89 -4.30 5.13 18.40
CA ILE A 89 -4.22 6.41 17.68
C ILE A 89 -2.85 6.58 17.01
N LEU A 90 -1.75 6.30 17.73
CA LEU A 90 -0.39 6.39 17.17
C LEU A 90 -0.18 5.43 16.00
N ARG A 91 -0.65 4.17 16.12
CA ARG A 91 -0.60 3.22 15.00
C ARG A 91 -1.48 3.67 13.83
N GLY A 92 -2.66 4.23 14.11
CA GLY A 92 -3.54 4.80 13.10
C GLY A 92 -2.89 5.96 12.32
N GLU A 93 -2.18 6.84 13.02
CA GLU A 93 -1.40 7.91 12.43
C GLU A 93 -0.29 7.37 11.51
N GLU A 94 0.53 6.41 11.98
CA GLU A 94 1.58 5.81 11.15
C GLU A 94 0.99 5.15 9.90
N LEU A 95 -0.10 4.40 10.05
CA LEU A 95 -0.79 3.74 8.94
C LEU A 95 -1.25 4.76 7.91
N PHE A 96 -1.93 5.83 8.34
CA PHE A 96 -2.45 6.87 7.43
C PHE A 96 -1.34 7.46 6.56
N HIS A 97 -0.16 7.70 7.14
CA HIS A 97 0.96 8.35 6.47
C HIS A 97 1.90 7.42 5.71
N SER A 98 1.76 6.09 5.80
CA SER A 98 2.72 5.15 5.20
C SER A 98 2.12 4.17 4.19
N ILE A 99 0.86 3.77 4.35
CA ILE A 99 0.26 2.73 3.50
C ILE A 99 -0.32 3.26 2.17
N GLY A 100 -0.37 4.60 2.01
CA GLY A 100 -0.82 5.26 0.79
C GLY A 100 -2.09 6.12 0.91
N CYS A 101 -2.65 6.34 2.11
CA CYS A 101 -3.81 7.23 2.26
C CYS A 101 -3.47 8.66 1.81
N VAL A 102 -2.25 9.12 2.15
CA VAL A 102 -1.70 10.43 1.74
C VAL A 102 -1.32 10.49 0.26
N ALA A 103 -1.49 9.43 -0.53
CA ALA A 103 -1.42 9.57 -1.99
C ALA A 103 -2.62 10.35 -2.53
N CYS A 104 -3.81 10.19 -1.93
CA CYS A 104 -5.04 10.83 -2.36
C CYS A 104 -5.54 11.89 -1.38
N HIS A 105 -5.32 11.71 -0.08
CA HIS A 105 -5.77 12.63 0.96
C HIS A 105 -4.62 13.54 1.42
N SER A 106 -4.96 14.68 2.01
CA SER A 106 -3.95 15.51 2.67
C SER A 106 -3.39 14.78 3.89
N PRO A 107 -2.10 14.99 4.24
CA PRO A 107 -1.57 14.56 5.53
C PRO A 107 -2.33 15.21 6.68
N ARG A 108 -2.19 14.63 7.87
CA ARG A 108 -2.86 15.08 9.10
C ARG A 108 -1.84 15.10 10.23
N ASN A 109 -1.96 16.03 11.16
CA ASN A 109 -1.08 16.03 12.33
C ASN A 109 -1.51 14.97 13.37
N ASP A 110 -0.81 14.92 14.48
CA ASP A 110 -1.10 14.07 15.64
C ASP A 110 -2.54 14.20 16.15
N LEU A 111 -3.13 15.39 16.08
CA LEU A 111 -4.53 15.69 16.43
C LEU A 111 -5.54 15.37 15.30
N ALA A 112 -5.11 14.69 14.24
CA ALA A 112 -5.86 14.40 13.03
C ALA A 112 -6.40 15.64 12.27
N ILE A 113 -5.82 16.81 12.49
CA ILE A 113 -6.15 18.04 11.77
C ILE A 113 -5.48 18.01 10.39
N GLU A 114 -6.29 18.22 9.35
CA GLU A 114 -5.84 18.23 7.96
C GLU A 114 -4.78 19.29 7.69
N GLN A 115 -3.69 18.89 7.04
CA GLN A 115 -2.60 19.74 6.56
C GLN A 115 -2.73 19.82 5.03
N PRO A 116 -3.45 20.82 4.49
CA PRO A 116 -3.86 20.82 3.09
C PRO A 116 -2.67 20.77 2.13
N LEU A 117 -2.75 19.87 1.17
CA LEU A 117 -1.90 19.85 -0.01
C LEU A 117 -2.77 20.07 -1.23
N ASP A 118 -2.18 20.68 -2.27
CA ASP A 118 -2.83 20.80 -3.57
C ASP A 118 -3.18 19.39 -4.10
N ASP A 119 -4.25 19.33 -4.89
CA ASP A 119 -4.80 18.11 -5.50
C ASP A 119 -5.21 17.00 -4.51
N SER A 120 -5.30 17.30 -3.21
CA SER A 120 -5.88 16.40 -2.21
C SER A 120 -7.39 16.26 -2.36
N ILE A 121 -7.89 15.04 -2.13
CA ILE A 121 -9.31 14.79 -1.92
C ILE A 121 -9.63 15.06 -0.44
N PRO A 122 -10.45 16.07 -0.10
CA PRO A 122 -10.78 16.37 1.28
C PRO A 122 -11.64 15.25 1.87
N LEU A 123 -11.37 14.89 3.12
CA LEU A 123 -12.21 13.96 3.88
C LEU A 123 -13.42 14.69 4.51
N GLY A 124 -13.29 16.00 4.74
CA GLY A 124 -14.26 16.80 5.46
C GLY A 124 -14.31 16.44 6.95
N ASP A 125 -15.38 16.84 7.61
CA ASP A 125 -15.64 16.43 9.00
C ASP A 125 -16.24 15.02 9.03
N LEU A 126 -15.41 14.07 9.46
CA LEU A 126 -15.80 12.67 9.59
C LEU A 126 -16.65 12.41 10.84
N THR A 127 -16.53 13.25 11.88
CA THR A 127 -17.13 13.01 13.20
C THR A 127 -18.65 13.13 13.17
N ASN A 128 -19.17 14.05 12.35
CA ASN A 128 -20.61 14.18 12.12
C ASN A 128 -21.21 13.02 11.32
N LYS A 129 -20.40 12.30 10.55
CA LYS A 129 -20.85 11.29 9.58
C LYS A 129 -20.75 9.86 10.07
N TYR A 130 -19.64 9.52 10.72
CA TYR A 130 -19.29 8.16 11.11
C TYR A 130 -19.06 8.09 12.62
N ASP A 131 -19.50 6.98 13.22
CA ASP A 131 -18.87 6.50 14.45
C ASP A 131 -17.69 5.56 14.11
N THR A 132 -16.91 5.17 15.13
CA THR A 132 -15.73 4.31 14.96
C THR A 132 -16.07 2.98 14.28
N ASN A 133 -17.21 2.36 14.59
CA ASN A 133 -17.61 1.08 14.01
C ASN A 133 -18.01 1.22 12.54
N ALA A 134 -18.74 2.29 12.21
CA ALA A 134 -19.16 2.61 10.86
C ALA A 134 -17.96 2.93 9.97
N LEU A 135 -17.01 3.74 10.47
CA LEU A 135 -15.78 4.05 9.72
C LEU A 135 -14.90 2.81 9.56
N THR A 136 -14.73 2.00 10.61
CA THR A 136 -14.00 0.72 10.54
C THR A 136 -14.60 -0.20 9.49
N THR A 137 -15.93 -0.32 9.49
CA THR A 137 -16.66 -1.14 8.51
C THR A 137 -16.49 -0.62 7.09
N PHE A 138 -16.55 0.70 6.90
CA PHE A 138 -16.32 1.33 5.61
C PHE A 138 -14.89 1.10 5.10
N LEU A 139 -13.87 1.35 5.93
CA LEU A 139 -12.46 1.24 5.55
C LEU A 139 -12.05 -0.19 5.18
N LYS A 140 -12.65 -1.22 5.81
CA LYS A 140 -12.40 -2.63 5.46
C LYS A 140 -12.94 -3.01 4.09
N ASN A 141 -14.07 -2.44 3.66
CA ASN A 141 -14.68 -2.74 2.36
C ASN A 141 -15.46 -1.54 1.80
N PRO A 142 -14.77 -0.53 1.25
CA PRO A 142 -15.44 0.66 0.71
C PRO A 142 -16.41 0.35 -0.43
N HIS A 143 -16.15 -0.69 -1.22
CA HIS A 143 -16.97 -1.08 -2.36
C HIS A 143 -18.30 -1.73 -1.99
N ALA A 144 -18.44 -2.29 -0.77
CA ALA A 144 -19.75 -2.71 -0.25
C ALA A 144 -20.69 -1.51 -0.05
N ALA A 145 -20.14 -0.37 0.35
CA ALA A 145 -20.89 0.89 0.49
C ALA A 145 -21.02 1.64 -0.84
N ARG A 146 -19.96 1.63 -1.66
CA ARG A 146 -19.84 2.40 -2.90
C ARG A 146 -19.21 1.53 -4.01
N PRO A 147 -20.00 0.71 -4.71
CA PRO A 147 -19.48 -0.18 -5.75
C PRO A 147 -18.70 0.55 -6.86
N SER A 148 -19.17 1.72 -7.28
CA SER A 148 -18.49 2.60 -8.24
C SER A 148 -17.69 3.74 -7.57
N GLY A 149 -17.42 3.61 -6.27
CA GLY A 149 -16.71 4.62 -5.49
C GLY A 149 -15.21 4.69 -5.80
N ARG A 150 -14.65 5.91 -5.74
CA ARG A 150 -13.21 6.14 -5.94
C ARG A 150 -12.33 5.79 -4.74
N MET A 151 -12.92 5.63 -3.55
CA MET A 151 -12.16 5.20 -2.37
C MET A 151 -11.86 3.71 -2.51
N PRO A 152 -10.59 3.30 -2.66
CA PRO A 152 -10.24 1.91 -2.86
C PRO A 152 -10.27 1.12 -1.55
N ASN A 153 -10.34 -0.20 -1.67
CA ASN A 153 -9.95 -1.09 -0.59
C ASN A 153 -8.41 -1.09 -0.45
N MET A 154 -7.92 -0.68 0.73
CA MET A 154 -6.50 -0.61 1.09
C MET A 154 -5.96 -1.89 1.74
N GLN A 155 -6.75 -2.98 1.71
CA GLN A 155 -6.42 -4.29 2.27
C GLN A 155 -6.14 -4.20 3.77
N LEU A 156 -6.96 -3.44 4.49
CA LEU A 156 -6.81 -3.24 5.92
C LEU A 156 -7.30 -4.47 6.68
N THR A 157 -6.51 -4.92 7.65
CA THR A 157 -7.02 -5.84 8.67
C THR A 157 -8.08 -5.15 9.52
N HIS A 158 -8.82 -5.92 10.32
CA HIS A 158 -9.79 -5.31 11.23
C HIS A 158 -9.15 -4.33 12.22
N LEU A 159 -7.99 -4.69 12.79
CA LEU A 159 -7.27 -3.86 13.74
C LEU A 159 -6.74 -2.59 13.09
N GLU A 160 -6.13 -2.69 11.90
CA GLU A 160 -5.64 -1.52 11.17
C GLU A 160 -6.78 -0.54 10.84
N ALA A 161 -7.94 -1.04 10.40
CA ALA A 161 -9.09 -0.21 10.12
C ALA A 161 -9.67 0.45 11.39
N GLN A 162 -9.61 -0.25 12.52
CA GLN A 162 -10.03 0.29 13.82
C GLN A 162 -9.08 1.38 14.31
N ASP A 163 -7.77 1.15 14.25
CA ASP A 163 -6.74 2.11 14.65
C ASP A 163 -6.79 3.38 13.78
N LEU A 164 -6.94 3.23 12.45
CA LEU A 164 -7.21 4.35 11.54
C LEU A 164 -8.50 5.11 11.92
N SER A 165 -9.56 4.39 12.28
CA SER A 165 -10.83 5.03 12.66
C SER A 165 -10.71 5.80 13.98
N ARG A 166 -9.99 5.26 14.96
CA ARG A 166 -9.68 5.94 16.22
C ARG A 166 -8.89 7.22 15.98
N TYR A 167 -7.82 7.14 15.18
CA TYR A 167 -7.01 8.30 14.82
C TYR A 167 -7.85 9.39 14.11
N LEU A 168 -8.62 9.01 13.09
CA LEU A 168 -9.41 9.97 12.30
C LEU A 168 -10.60 10.59 13.03
N LEU A 169 -11.10 9.94 14.09
CA LEU A 169 -12.23 10.39 14.90
C LEU A 169 -11.81 10.85 16.30
N GLN A 170 -10.52 10.99 16.59
CA GLN A 170 -10.02 11.32 17.92
C GLN A 170 -10.54 12.65 18.46
N SER A 171 -10.85 13.58 17.57
CA SER A 171 -11.39 14.89 17.89
C SER A 171 -12.91 14.89 18.04
N SER A 172 -13.60 13.76 17.83
CA SER A 172 -15.04 13.69 18.10
C SER A 172 -15.21 13.90 19.60
N GLU A 173 -15.78 15.03 20.01
CA GLU A 173 -16.39 15.09 21.33
C GLU A 173 -17.30 13.86 21.48
N LYS A 174 -17.40 13.28 22.67
CA LYS A 174 -18.33 12.18 22.98
C LYS A 174 -19.78 12.71 22.94
N GLY A 175 -20.17 13.27 21.81
CA GLY A 175 -21.48 13.81 21.52
C GLY A 175 -22.48 12.68 21.61
N SER A 176 -23.51 12.92 22.41
CA SER A 176 -24.68 12.06 22.53
C SER A 176 -25.18 11.71 21.12
N LYS A 177 -25.11 10.43 20.75
CA LYS A 177 -25.80 9.93 19.56
C LYS A 177 -27.27 10.30 19.74
N SER A 178 -27.78 11.24 18.95
CA SER A 178 -29.21 11.53 18.94
C SER A 178 -29.96 10.24 18.63
N SER A 179 -30.90 9.85 19.50
CA SER A 179 -31.72 8.67 19.26
C SER A 179 -32.63 8.93 18.07
N TRP A 180 -32.23 8.51 16.88
CA TRP A 180 -33.05 8.57 15.68
C TRP A 180 -34.11 7.46 15.74
N GLN A 181 -35.36 7.83 15.99
CA GLN A 181 -36.48 6.90 15.94
C GLN A 181 -37.21 7.01 14.60
N ILE A 182 -37.59 5.86 14.04
CA ILE A 182 -38.29 5.82 12.75
C ILE A 182 -39.74 6.26 12.97
N ASP A 183 -40.13 7.37 12.34
CA ASP A 183 -41.52 7.76 12.18
C ASP A 183 -42.11 7.10 10.92
N SER A 184 -43.14 6.27 11.10
CA SER A 184 -43.76 5.51 10.01
C SER A 184 -44.53 6.38 9.02
N THR A 185 -45.05 7.53 9.45
CA THR A 185 -45.74 8.50 8.58
C THR A 185 -44.73 9.18 7.69
N LEU A 186 -43.62 9.69 8.27
CA LEU A 186 -42.53 10.28 7.51
C LEU A 186 -41.85 9.27 6.59
N ALA A 187 -41.69 8.01 7.01
CA ALA A 187 -41.16 6.95 6.16
C ALA A 187 -42.06 6.68 4.94
N ARG A 188 -43.39 6.74 5.09
CA ARG A 188 -44.32 6.62 3.96
C ARG A 188 -44.19 7.79 2.99
N THR A 189 -44.12 9.02 3.51
CA THR A 189 -43.86 10.23 2.70
C THR A 189 -42.52 10.14 1.98
N GLY A 190 -41.47 9.70 2.68
CA GLY A 190 -40.14 9.51 2.09
C GLY A 190 -40.12 8.48 0.97
N LYS A 191 -40.88 7.38 1.09
CA LYS A 191 -41.03 6.39 0.02
C LYS A 191 -41.65 6.98 -1.25
N GLN A 192 -42.68 7.82 -1.08
CA GLN A 192 -43.31 8.53 -2.19
C GLN A 192 -42.33 9.49 -2.86
N LEU A 193 -41.68 10.37 -2.08
CA LEU A 193 -40.66 11.30 -2.57
C LEU A 193 -39.50 10.58 -3.29
N PHE A 194 -39.04 9.44 -2.78
CA PHE A 194 -37.97 8.65 -3.40
C PHE A 194 -38.33 8.20 -4.82
N SER A 195 -39.62 7.93 -5.05
CA SER A 195 -40.16 7.50 -6.34
C SER A 195 -40.35 8.70 -7.28
N GLU A 196 -40.92 9.80 -6.77
CA GLU A 196 -41.14 11.05 -7.51
C GLU A 196 -39.82 11.68 -7.98
N LEU A 197 -38.80 11.69 -7.12
CA LEU A 197 -37.45 12.17 -7.43
C LEU A 197 -36.63 11.17 -8.27
N ARG A 198 -37.19 9.98 -8.56
CA ARG A 198 -36.55 8.93 -9.38
C ARG A 198 -35.18 8.52 -8.86
N CYS A 199 -35.00 8.45 -7.53
CA CYS A 199 -33.74 8.10 -6.89
C CYS A 199 -33.20 6.72 -7.35
N VAL A 200 -34.09 5.81 -7.74
CA VAL A 200 -33.78 4.48 -8.28
C VAL A 200 -32.93 4.49 -9.55
N ASN A 201 -32.93 5.60 -10.31
CA ASN A 201 -32.14 5.71 -11.53
C ASN A 201 -30.63 5.74 -11.25
N CYS A 202 -30.25 6.11 -10.02
CA CYS A 202 -28.86 6.11 -9.58
C CYS A 202 -28.63 5.09 -8.44
N HIS A 203 -29.61 4.87 -7.57
CA HIS A 203 -29.49 4.01 -6.39
C HIS A 203 -30.35 2.75 -6.51
N SER A 204 -29.72 1.62 -6.81
CA SER A 204 -30.41 0.32 -6.91
C SER A 204 -30.64 -0.35 -5.54
N GLY A 205 -31.56 -1.32 -5.51
CA GLY A 205 -31.72 -2.24 -4.37
C GLY A 205 -32.53 -1.71 -3.17
N VAL A 206 -33.18 -0.55 -3.30
CA VAL A 206 -34.04 0.06 -2.26
C VAL A 206 -35.51 -0.29 -2.43
N VAL A 207 -36.03 -0.23 -3.66
CA VAL A 207 -37.42 -0.59 -4.02
C VAL A 207 -37.41 -1.63 -5.15
N GLU A 208 -38.45 -2.46 -5.23
CA GLU A 208 -38.51 -3.64 -6.11
C GLU A 208 -38.68 -3.32 -7.60
N SER A 209 -39.18 -2.13 -7.95
CA SER A 209 -39.39 -1.73 -9.34
C SER A 209 -38.90 -0.31 -9.59
N ALA A 210 -38.01 -0.17 -10.58
CA ALA A 210 -37.68 1.12 -11.17
C ALA A 210 -38.59 1.32 -12.39
N PRO A 211 -39.24 2.49 -12.57
CA PRO A 211 -39.83 2.82 -13.86
C PRO A 211 -38.75 2.78 -14.94
N THR A 212 -39.10 2.31 -16.14
CA THR A 212 -38.19 2.27 -17.29
C THR A 212 -37.65 3.66 -17.58
N VAL A 213 -36.34 3.84 -17.44
CA VAL A 213 -35.68 5.10 -17.77
C VAL A 213 -35.72 5.26 -19.30
N PRO A 214 -36.28 6.36 -19.84
CA PRO A 214 -36.14 6.66 -21.26
C PRO A 214 -34.66 6.71 -21.61
N ARG A 215 -34.26 6.13 -22.75
CA ARG A 215 -32.86 6.29 -23.21
C ARG A 215 -32.55 7.79 -23.28
N PRO A 216 -31.46 8.25 -22.65
CA PRO A 216 -31.08 9.65 -22.77
C PRO A 216 -30.83 9.97 -24.24
N ASN A 217 -31.20 11.19 -24.65
CA ASN A 217 -30.83 11.71 -25.97
C ASN A 217 -29.30 11.66 -26.15
N ALA A 218 -28.84 11.56 -27.39
CA ALA A 218 -27.41 11.68 -27.64
C ALA A 218 -26.91 13.04 -27.15
N LEU A 219 -25.65 13.12 -26.70
CA LEU A 219 -25.07 14.34 -26.17
C LEU A 219 -25.20 15.52 -27.17
N VAL A 220 -25.08 15.23 -28.46
CA VAL A 220 -25.21 16.19 -29.57
C VAL A 220 -26.63 16.75 -29.74
N ASP A 221 -27.65 16.06 -29.23
CA ASP A 221 -29.07 16.43 -29.35
C ASP A 221 -29.59 17.19 -28.12
N LEU A 222 -28.73 17.48 -27.13
CA LEU A 222 -29.11 18.21 -25.93
C LEU A 222 -29.20 19.72 -26.20
N ASP A 223 -30.17 20.38 -25.55
CA ASP A 223 -30.28 21.84 -25.56
C ASP A 223 -29.34 22.44 -24.49
N PRO A 224 -28.31 23.24 -24.89
CA PRO A 224 -27.36 23.83 -23.96
C PRO A 224 -27.98 24.86 -23.00
N ASN A 225 -29.22 25.32 -23.26
CA ASN A 225 -29.92 26.30 -22.44
C ASN A 225 -30.89 25.66 -21.42
N ARG A 226 -30.93 24.32 -21.32
CA ARG A 226 -31.81 23.59 -20.41
C ARG A 226 -31.03 22.75 -19.40
N GLY A 227 -31.71 22.32 -18.32
CA GLY A 227 -31.15 21.43 -17.32
C GLY A 227 -29.90 22.00 -16.65
N CYS A 228 -28.94 21.13 -16.33
CA CYS A 228 -27.65 21.52 -15.74
C CYS A 228 -26.82 22.47 -16.62
N LEU A 229 -26.98 22.44 -17.95
CA LEU A 229 -26.22 23.29 -18.86
C LEU A 229 -26.71 24.75 -18.81
N SER A 230 -27.97 24.97 -18.44
CA SER A 230 -28.54 26.32 -18.24
C SER A 230 -27.89 27.10 -17.10
N GLY A 231 -27.31 26.40 -16.11
CA GLY A 231 -26.83 26.99 -14.85
C GLY A 231 -27.92 27.48 -13.89
N LYS A 232 -29.19 27.17 -14.16
CA LYS A 232 -30.32 27.51 -13.27
C LYS A 232 -30.81 26.28 -12.49
N PRO A 233 -31.31 26.45 -11.26
CA PRO A 233 -32.04 25.39 -10.56
C PRO A 233 -33.39 25.09 -11.23
N GLY A 234 -33.93 23.91 -10.97
CA GLY A 234 -35.25 23.48 -11.47
C GLY A 234 -35.61 22.08 -10.98
N GLU A 235 -36.69 21.51 -11.49
CA GLU A 235 -37.19 20.15 -11.17
C GLU A 235 -36.36 19.05 -11.88
N TRP A 236 -35.03 19.18 -11.86
CA TRP A 236 -34.09 18.21 -12.41
C TRP A 236 -32.88 18.05 -11.48
N PRO A 237 -32.13 16.94 -11.58
CA PRO A 237 -30.89 16.79 -10.84
C PRO A 237 -29.94 17.94 -11.13
N LEU A 238 -29.56 18.72 -10.12
CA LEU A 238 -28.62 19.83 -10.28
C LEU A 238 -27.20 19.39 -9.95
N TYR A 239 -26.40 19.12 -10.99
CA TYR A 239 -24.96 18.95 -10.85
C TYR A 239 -24.28 20.31 -10.77
N ARG A 240 -23.33 20.47 -9.86
CA ARG A 240 -22.52 21.70 -9.76
C ARG A 240 -21.53 21.71 -10.92
N LEU A 241 -21.91 22.37 -12.01
CA LEU A 241 -21.06 22.65 -13.16
C LEU A 241 -20.70 24.13 -13.13
N ASP A 242 -19.41 24.45 -13.09
CA ASP A 242 -18.99 25.85 -13.20
C ASP A 242 -19.16 26.36 -14.66
N ALA A 243 -18.79 27.61 -14.93
CA ALA A 243 -18.88 28.15 -16.28
C ALA A 243 -17.96 27.41 -17.28
N ARG A 244 -16.80 26.95 -16.82
CA ARG A 244 -15.80 26.25 -17.62
C ARG A 244 -16.25 24.84 -17.96
N ASP A 245 -16.84 24.12 -17.00
CA ASP A 245 -17.41 22.79 -17.20
C ASP A 245 -18.52 22.84 -18.25
N ARG A 246 -19.45 23.80 -18.12
CA ARG A 246 -20.53 23.99 -19.09
C ARG A 246 -19.99 24.30 -20.47
N GLN A 247 -19.01 25.20 -20.59
CA GLN A 247 -18.37 25.51 -21.87
C GLN A 247 -17.69 24.29 -22.50
N ARG A 248 -16.99 23.47 -21.69
CA ARG A 248 -16.34 22.24 -22.15
C ARG A 248 -17.35 21.21 -22.64
N ILE A 249 -18.44 21.02 -21.92
CA ILE A 249 -19.51 20.10 -22.33
C ILE A 249 -20.16 20.60 -23.62
N GLN A 250 -20.49 21.89 -23.71
CA GLN A 250 -21.05 22.50 -24.92
C GLN A 250 -20.12 22.37 -26.13
N ALA A 251 -18.81 22.54 -25.93
CA ALA A 251 -17.83 22.31 -26.99
C ALA A 251 -17.76 20.83 -27.39
N ALA A 252 -17.80 19.91 -26.42
CA ALA A 252 -17.81 18.48 -26.68
C ALA A 252 -19.05 18.02 -27.46
N MET A 253 -20.22 18.66 -27.23
CA MET A 253 -21.44 18.42 -28.01
C MET A 253 -21.29 18.74 -29.51
N GLN A 254 -20.29 19.53 -29.91
CA GLN A 254 -20.03 19.87 -31.32
C GLN A 254 -19.05 18.89 -32.00
N LEU A 255 -18.43 17.96 -31.25
CA LEU A 255 -17.47 17.01 -31.80
C LEU A 255 -18.19 15.89 -32.58
N LYS A 256 -17.79 15.67 -33.83
CA LYS A 256 -18.38 14.66 -34.74
C LYS A 256 -17.89 13.22 -34.46
N SER A 257 -16.98 13.01 -33.50
CA SER A 257 -16.43 11.69 -33.17
C SER A 257 -16.49 11.44 -31.66
N PRO A 258 -17.42 10.60 -31.19
CA PRO A 258 -17.58 10.29 -29.76
C PRO A 258 -16.72 9.10 -29.28
N GLU A 259 -16.08 8.35 -30.19
CA GLU A 259 -15.29 7.17 -29.80
C GLU A 259 -13.90 7.57 -29.30
N LEU A 260 -13.61 7.17 -28.07
CA LEU A 260 -12.31 7.36 -27.44
C LEU A 260 -11.32 6.34 -28.01
N SER A 261 -10.08 6.78 -28.24
CA SER A 261 -8.97 5.84 -28.48
C SER A 261 -8.66 5.04 -27.21
N ALA A 262 -8.01 3.88 -27.37
CA ALA A 262 -7.59 3.04 -26.24
C ALA A 262 -6.74 3.83 -25.22
N ASP A 263 -5.80 4.66 -25.67
CA ASP A 263 -4.99 5.53 -24.80
C ASP A 263 -5.83 6.54 -24.03
N GLN A 264 -6.86 7.14 -24.67
CA GLN A 264 -7.77 8.06 -23.99
C GLN A 264 -8.60 7.32 -22.93
N GLU A 265 -9.13 6.14 -23.23
CA GLU A 265 -9.85 5.31 -22.25
C GLU A 265 -8.96 4.91 -21.06
N ILE A 266 -7.71 4.51 -21.32
CA ILE A 266 -6.71 4.19 -20.28
C ILE A 266 -6.49 5.42 -19.39
N ASN A 267 -6.19 6.58 -19.99
CA ASN A 267 -5.90 7.80 -19.24
C ASN A 267 -7.10 8.28 -18.42
N ILE A 268 -8.32 8.20 -18.98
CA ILE A 268 -9.55 8.53 -18.26
C ILE A 268 -9.73 7.58 -17.07
N THR A 269 -9.47 6.28 -17.25
CA THR A 269 -9.61 5.29 -16.17
C THR A 269 -8.58 5.52 -15.07
N LEU A 270 -7.31 5.71 -15.42
CA LEU A 270 -6.23 6.02 -14.47
C LEU A 270 -6.48 7.32 -13.71
N ALA A 271 -7.00 8.35 -14.37
CA ALA A 271 -7.39 9.61 -13.71
C ALA A 271 -8.62 9.43 -12.81
N THR A 272 -9.62 8.67 -13.25
CA THR A 272 -10.87 8.42 -12.50
C THR A 272 -10.59 7.77 -11.13
N PHE A 273 -9.65 6.83 -11.10
CA PHE A 273 -9.23 6.13 -9.89
C PHE A 273 -7.96 6.72 -9.24
N ASN A 274 -7.53 7.91 -9.67
CA ASN A 274 -6.38 8.61 -9.14
C ASN A 274 -5.06 7.78 -9.14
N CYS A 275 -4.92 6.84 -10.08
CA CYS A 275 -3.71 6.02 -10.21
C CYS A 275 -2.47 6.88 -10.46
N PHE A 276 -2.65 8.05 -11.09
CA PHE A 276 -1.58 9.01 -11.38
C PHE A 276 -0.94 9.65 -10.14
N ALA A 277 -1.57 9.58 -8.96
CA ALA A 277 -0.97 10.07 -7.73
C ALA A 277 0.23 9.22 -7.26
N CYS A 278 0.23 7.93 -7.61
CA CYS A 278 1.28 6.98 -7.27
C CYS A 278 2.13 6.60 -8.48
N HIS A 279 1.47 6.39 -9.62
CA HIS A 279 2.09 5.85 -10.81
C HIS A 279 2.29 6.92 -11.86
N ARG A 280 3.45 6.88 -12.52
CA ARG A 280 3.65 7.58 -13.78
C ARG A 280 3.24 6.67 -14.94
N ARG A 281 2.60 7.21 -15.98
CA ARG A 281 2.51 6.58 -17.30
C ARG A 281 2.90 7.63 -18.33
N ASP A 282 3.91 7.28 -19.10
CA ASP A 282 4.61 8.18 -20.02
C ASP A 282 5.09 9.43 -19.29
N ASN A 283 4.53 10.59 -19.61
CA ASN A 283 4.86 11.87 -18.98
C ASN A 283 3.76 12.36 -18.02
N ILE A 284 2.80 11.50 -17.65
CA ILE A 284 1.64 11.86 -16.83
C ILE A 284 1.74 11.17 -15.46
N GLY A 285 1.54 11.95 -14.40
CA GLY A 285 1.49 11.46 -13.02
C GLY A 285 2.85 11.11 -12.42
N GLY A 286 2.80 10.38 -11.30
CA GLY A 286 3.92 10.10 -10.42
C GLY A 286 3.82 10.86 -9.10
N VAL A 287 4.59 10.38 -8.13
CA VAL A 287 4.62 10.96 -6.78
C VAL A 287 5.20 12.37 -6.80
N THR A 288 4.49 13.33 -6.24
CA THR A 288 4.95 14.72 -6.12
C THR A 288 6.00 14.88 -5.03
N THR A 289 6.83 15.92 -5.12
CA THR A 289 7.87 16.21 -4.11
C THR A 289 7.29 16.34 -2.71
N ASP A 290 6.15 17.02 -2.56
CA ASP A 290 5.51 17.26 -1.26
C ASP A 290 4.97 15.99 -0.61
N ARG A 291 4.57 14.99 -1.41
CA ARG A 291 4.08 13.69 -0.91
C ARG A 291 5.17 12.63 -0.81
N SER A 292 6.31 12.84 -1.47
CA SER A 292 7.39 11.86 -1.62
C SER A 292 7.84 11.25 -0.30
N HIS A 293 7.93 12.03 0.78
CA HIS A 293 8.39 11.56 2.08
C HIS A 293 7.43 10.56 2.78
N HIS A 294 6.16 10.50 2.36
CA HIS A 294 5.18 9.51 2.83
C HIS A 294 5.29 8.16 2.12
N PHE A 295 6.03 8.09 1.01
CA PHE A 295 6.34 6.83 0.33
C PHE A 295 7.58 6.22 0.94
N GLN A 296 7.38 5.23 1.81
CA GLN A 296 8.39 4.63 2.68
C GLN A 296 8.72 3.19 2.29
N THR A 297 9.91 2.73 2.71
CA THR A 297 10.38 1.35 2.51
C THR A 297 11.00 0.80 3.79
N THR A 298 10.92 -0.52 3.98
CA THR A 298 11.68 -1.24 5.01
C THR A 298 13.10 -1.61 4.55
N ASN A 299 13.42 -1.41 3.26
CA ASN A 299 14.73 -1.71 2.69
C ASN A 299 15.34 -0.48 2.03
N LEU A 300 16.09 0.31 2.82
CA LEU A 300 16.73 1.56 2.37
C LEU A 300 17.78 1.34 1.27
N ASN A 301 18.34 0.14 1.15
CA ASN A 301 19.37 -0.16 0.15
C ASN A 301 18.82 -0.10 -1.30
N LEU A 302 17.50 -0.26 -1.48
CA LEU A 302 16.84 -0.14 -2.78
C LEU A 302 16.60 1.32 -3.23
N GLY A 303 16.89 2.31 -2.38
CA GLY A 303 16.68 3.73 -2.66
C GLY A 303 15.24 4.03 -3.10
N GLU A 304 15.10 4.88 -4.11
CA GLU A 304 13.80 5.28 -4.68
C GLU A 304 12.97 4.08 -5.19
N GLN A 305 13.61 3.05 -5.72
CA GLN A 305 12.90 1.87 -6.25
C GLN A 305 12.28 1.01 -5.14
N GLY A 306 12.79 1.12 -3.90
CA GLY A 306 12.24 0.43 -2.75
C GLY A 306 10.93 1.04 -2.25
N ARG A 307 10.71 2.34 -2.52
CA ARG A 307 9.65 3.13 -1.89
C ARG A 307 8.62 3.71 -2.86
N ILE A 308 9.02 4.04 -4.09
CA ILE A 308 8.13 4.64 -5.10
C ILE A 308 7.48 3.54 -5.95
N PRO A 309 6.13 3.55 -6.12
CA PRO A 309 5.43 2.62 -7.00
C PRO A 309 5.97 2.64 -8.44
N PRO A 310 6.00 1.48 -9.13
CA PRO A 310 6.60 1.38 -10.46
C PRO A 310 5.82 2.20 -11.51
N THR A 311 6.49 2.62 -12.58
CA THR A 311 5.81 3.20 -13.76
C THR A 311 4.85 2.19 -14.42
N LEU A 312 3.75 2.71 -14.97
CA LEU A 312 2.78 2.01 -15.79
C LEU A 312 3.04 2.19 -17.30
N THR A 313 4.10 2.90 -17.70
CA THR A 313 4.55 2.96 -19.10
C THR A 313 4.84 1.56 -19.63
N GLY A 314 4.16 1.15 -20.70
CA GLY A 314 4.38 -0.15 -21.35
C GLY A 314 4.07 -1.36 -20.45
N VAL A 315 3.30 -1.19 -19.38
CA VAL A 315 3.03 -2.23 -18.38
C VAL A 315 2.31 -3.45 -18.98
N GLY A 316 1.45 -3.25 -19.99
CA GLY A 316 0.80 -4.35 -20.70
C GLY A 316 1.76 -5.17 -21.57
N ALA A 317 2.88 -4.60 -22.02
CA ALA A 317 3.93 -5.37 -22.68
C ALA A 317 4.86 -6.07 -21.69
N LYS A 318 4.86 -5.64 -20.43
CA LYS A 318 5.70 -6.18 -19.35
C LYS A 318 5.06 -7.37 -18.63
N LEU A 319 3.83 -7.19 -18.16
CA LEU A 319 3.15 -8.14 -17.28
C LEU A 319 2.25 -9.07 -18.10
N LYS A 320 2.21 -10.35 -17.72
CA LYS A 320 1.16 -11.26 -18.21
C LYS A 320 -0.21 -10.77 -17.75
N GLU A 321 -1.25 -11.08 -18.53
CA GLU A 321 -2.62 -10.67 -18.22
C GLU A 321 -3.10 -11.22 -16.87
N GLU A 322 -2.87 -12.51 -16.63
CA GLU A 322 -3.19 -13.19 -15.36
C GLU A 322 -2.56 -12.48 -14.16
N TRP A 323 -1.28 -12.11 -14.27
CA TRP A 323 -0.59 -11.38 -13.22
C TRP A 323 -1.16 -9.98 -13.00
N MET A 324 -1.51 -9.27 -14.08
CA MET A 324 -2.11 -7.93 -13.97
C MET A 324 -3.48 -7.99 -13.28
N ARG A 325 -4.27 -9.03 -13.58
CA ARG A 325 -5.52 -9.35 -12.90
C ARG A 325 -5.29 -9.62 -11.42
N ASP A 326 -4.28 -10.43 -11.09
CA ASP A 326 -3.94 -10.73 -9.71
C ASP A 326 -3.54 -9.48 -8.89
N VAL A 327 -2.80 -8.54 -9.50
CA VAL A 327 -2.41 -7.29 -8.83
C VAL A 327 -3.60 -6.36 -8.62
N LEU A 328 -4.47 -6.21 -9.62
CA LEU A 328 -5.56 -5.22 -9.60
C LEU A 328 -6.87 -5.71 -8.96
N ILE A 329 -7.03 -7.03 -8.83
CA ILE A 329 -8.26 -7.66 -8.33
C ILE A 329 -7.97 -8.55 -7.12
N ASN A 330 -6.94 -9.40 -7.18
CA ASN A 330 -6.64 -10.41 -6.15
C ASN A 330 -5.54 -9.99 -5.17
N HIS A 331 -5.19 -8.70 -5.14
CA HIS A 331 -4.32 -8.11 -4.12
C HIS A 331 -2.86 -8.61 -4.12
N ARG A 332 -2.40 -9.22 -5.22
CA ARG A 332 -1.05 -9.79 -5.29
C ARG A 332 0.03 -8.70 -5.30
N SER A 333 1.12 -8.93 -4.58
CA SER A 333 2.29 -8.05 -4.53
C SER A 333 3.59 -8.85 -4.53
N VAL A 334 4.65 -8.24 -5.08
CA VAL A 334 6.02 -8.78 -5.12
C VAL A 334 7.04 -7.87 -4.46
N ARG A 335 6.58 -6.82 -3.76
CA ARG A 335 7.42 -5.81 -3.12
C ARG A 335 7.13 -5.76 -1.63
N PRO A 336 7.55 -6.78 -0.85
CA PRO A 336 7.29 -6.83 0.59
C PRO A 336 7.98 -5.69 1.36
N TYR A 337 8.96 -5.03 0.74
CA TYR A 337 9.71 -3.92 1.31
C TYR A 337 9.03 -2.55 1.14
N MET A 338 7.96 -2.43 0.33
CA MET A 338 7.27 -1.15 0.11
C MET A 338 6.14 -1.01 1.13
N LYS A 339 6.11 0.08 1.91
CA LYS A 339 5.01 0.30 2.88
C LYS A 339 3.71 0.67 2.16
N THR A 340 3.79 1.43 1.07
CA THR A 340 2.63 1.80 0.25
C THR A 340 2.00 0.57 -0.39
N ARG A 341 0.69 0.40 -0.20
CA ARG A 341 -0.08 -0.74 -0.71
C ARG A 341 -0.75 -0.38 -2.03
N MET A 342 -0.80 -1.33 -2.97
CA MET A 342 -1.55 -1.14 -4.21
C MET A 342 -3.06 -1.18 -3.92
N PRO A 343 -3.79 -0.06 -4.10
CA PRO A 343 -5.23 0.00 -3.85
C PRO A 343 -6.02 -0.89 -4.79
N GLN A 344 -7.23 -1.27 -4.37
CA GLN A 344 -8.11 -2.17 -5.10
C GLN A 344 -9.44 -1.46 -5.35
N TYR A 345 -9.84 -1.37 -6.62
CA TYR A 345 -11.02 -0.61 -7.03
C TYR A 345 -12.23 -1.49 -7.36
N GLY A 346 -12.11 -2.82 -7.21
CA GLY A 346 -13.15 -3.79 -7.57
C GLY A 346 -13.15 -4.16 -9.05
N GLU A 347 -13.38 -5.44 -9.35
CA GLU A 347 -13.29 -6.00 -10.71
C GLU A 347 -14.08 -5.21 -11.77
N PRO A 348 -15.36 -4.84 -11.55
CA PRO A 348 -16.13 -4.11 -12.56
C PRO A 348 -15.47 -2.80 -13.00
N ASN A 349 -14.69 -2.18 -12.12
CA ASN A 349 -14.08 -0.88 -12.38
C ASN A 349 -12.74 -0.97 -13.13
N VAL A 350 -12.04 -2.13 -13.12
CA VAL A 350 -10.66 -2.25 -13.64
C VAL A 350 -10.47 -3.33 -14.71
N SER A 351 -11.41 -4.25 -14.93
CA SER A 351 -11.24 -5.30 -15.95
C SER A 351 -10.97 -4.76 -17.34
N ARG A 352 -11.70 -3.72 -17.76
CA ARG A 352 -11.49 -3.07 -19.06
C ARG A 352 -10.10 -2.44 -19.19
N LEU A 353 -9.58 -1.88 -18.09
CA LEU A 353 -8.23 -1.30 -18.07
C LEU A 353 -7.17 -2.37 -18.37
N ILE A 354 -7.34 -3.58 -17.85
CA ILE A 354 -6.41 -4.71 -18.11
C ILE A 354 -6.38 -5.02 -19.61
N GLU A 355 -7.54 -5.21 -20.23
CA GLU A 355 -7.66 -5.49 -21.67
C GLU A 355 -7.00 -4.40 -22.54
N LEU A 356 -7.28 -3.13 -22.20
CA LEU A 356 -6.73 -1.99 -22.93
C LEU A 356 -5.21 -1.93 -22.79
N LEU A 357 -4.66 -2.08 -21.59
CA LEU A 357 -3.21 -2.10 -21.38
C LEU A 357 -2.57 -3.24 -22.16
N GLN A 358 -3.13 -4.46 -22.11
CA GLN A 358 -2.60 -5.64 -22.80
C GLN A 358 -2.59 -5.48 -24.34
N SER A 359 -3.62 -4.85 -24.90
CA SER A 359 -3.75 -4.66 -26.34
C SER A 359 -2.98 -3.45 -26.88
N ASN A 360 -2.83 -2.40 -26.07
CA ASN A 360 -2.23 -1.14 -26.48
C ASN A 360 -0.71 -1.08 -26.22
N ASP A 361 -0.23 -1.66 -25.12
CA ASP A 361 1.20 -1.64 -24.80
C ASP A 361 1.95 -2.70 -25.61
N ARG A 362 2.83 -2.27 -26.52
CA ARG A 362 3.63 -3.14 -27.40
C ARG A 362 5.13 -2.93 -27.22
N LEU A 363 5.89 -3.99 -27.49
CA LEU A 363 7.35 -3.96 -27.61
C LEU A 363 7.74 -4.44 -28.99
N SER A 364 8.94 -4.07 -29.43
CA SER A 364 9.55 -4.65 -30.62
C SER A 364 9.77 -6.15 -30.42
N ASP A 365 9.70 -6.91 -31.50
CA ASP A 365 9.96 -8.35 -31.48
C ASP A 365 11.35 -8.69 -30.92
N THR A 366 11.42 -9.74 -30.09
CA THR A 366 12.68 -10.21 -29.50
C THR A 366 13.12 -11.51 -30.13
N LYS A 367 14.41 -11.60 -30.52
CA LYS A 367 15.00 -12.87 -30.95
C LYS A 367 15.61 -13.61 -29.77
N PHE A 368 15.10 -14.79 -29.50
CA PHE A 368 15.56 -15.69 -28.44
C PHE A 368 16.67 -16.62 -28.93
N ALA A 369 17.46 -17.16 -28.00
CA ALA A 369 18.39 -18.25 -28.31
C ALA A 369 17.61 -19.57 -28.48
N SER A 370 18.12 -20.50 -29.29
CA SER A 370 17.56 -21.85 -29.37
C SER A 370 17.81 -22.59 -28.05
N VAL A 371 16.87 -23.47 -27.69
CA VAL A 371 16.99 -24.36 -26.53
C VAL A 371 17.01 -25.78 -27.07
N ASP A 372 18.21 -26.34 -27.17
CA ASP A 372 18.40 -27.69 -27.70
C ASP A 372 18.15 -28.73 -26.59
N ASP A 373 18.72 -28.52 -25.40
CA ASP A 373 18.44 -29.28 -24.18
C ASP A 373 17.94 -28.35 -23.05
N PRO A 374 16.63 -28.40 -22.70
CA PRO A 374 16.08 -27.63 -21.60
C PRO A 374 16.75 -27.90 -20.25
N LYS A 375 17.21 -29.12 -19.98
CA LYS A 375 17.87 -29.49 -18.72
C LYS A 375 19.23 -28.82 -18.62
N GLU A 376 20.04 -28.87 -19.67
CA GLU A 376 21.34 -28.17 -19.70
C GLU A 376 21.17 -26.65 -19.57
N MET A 377 20.16 -26.08 -20.25
CA MET A 377 19.86 -24.64 -20.12
C MET A 377 19.44 -24.25 -18.71
N LYS A 378 18.68 -25.10 -18.01
CA LYS A 378 18.33 -24.88 -16.60
C LYS A 378 19.54 -24.98 -15.67
N GLU A 379 20.45 -25.95 -15.86
CA GLU A 379 21.70 -26.04 -15.08
C GLU A 379 22.59 -24.82 -15.31
N LEU A 380 22.67 -24.34 -16.55
CA LEU A 380 23.39 -23.12 -16.89
C LEU A 380 22.74 -21.90 -16.21
N GLY A 381 21.41 -21.77 -16.25
CA GLY A 381 20.68 -20.70 -15.58
C GLY A 381 20.88 -20.70 -14.06
N LEU A 382 20.86 -21.89 -13.45
CA LEU A 382 21.17 -22.08 -12.02
C LEU A 382 22.59 -21.59 -11.68
N LYS A 383 23.58 -21.93 -12.51
CA LYS A 383 24.96 -21.46 -12.34
C LYS A 383 25.07 -19.93 -12.47
N ILE A 384 24.38 -19.35 -13.45
CA ILE A 384 24.37 -17.90 -13.70
C ILE A 384 23.73 -17.15 -12.50
N ALA A 385 22.61 -17.65 -11.97
CA ALA A 385 21.92 -17.01 -10.86
C ALA A 385 22.72 -17.01 -9.53
N GLY A 386 23.59 -18.01 -9.34
CA GLY A 386 24.40 -18.17 -8.14
C GLY A 386 25.69 -17.33 -8.13
N ASN A 387 26.42 -17.42 -7.01
CA ASN A 387 27.67 -16.69 -6.78
C ASN A 387 28.85 -17.06 -7.69
N GLN A 388 28.75 -18.16 -8.45
CA GLN A 388 29.75 -18.55 -9.46
C GLN A 388 29.49 -17.88 -10.84
N GLY A 389 28.31 -17.29 -11.02
CA GLY A 389 27.87 -16.60 -12.23
C GLY A 389 27.81 -15.08 -12.04
N LEU A 390 26.59 -14.55 -12.12
CA LEU A 390 26.27 -13.13 -11.98
C LEU A 390 25.79 -12.76 -10.55
N ASN A 391 25.67 -13.76 -9.67
CA ASN A 391 25.32 -13.57 -8.26
C ASN A 391 23.99 -12.84 -8.02
N CYS A 392 22.96 -13.17 -8.81
CA CYS A 392 21.61 -12.58 -8.70
C CYS A 392 21.04 -12.71 -7.28
N VAL A 393 21.35 -13.82 -6.60
CA VAL A 393 20.92 -14.11 -5.21
C VAL A 393 21.56 -13.21 -4.15
N ALA A 394 22.51 -12.33 -4.49
CA ALA A 394 22.99 -11.31 -3.55
C ALA A 394 22.00 -10.15 -3.38
N CYS A 395 21.19 -9.85 -4.41
CA CYS A 395 20.25 -8.72 -4.47
C CYS A 395 18.79 -9.14 -4.65
N HIS A 396 18.50 -10.42 -4.86
CA HIS A 396 17.12 -10.88 -4.98
C HIS A 396 16.84 -11.94 -3.94
N THR A 397 15.65 -11.88 -3.35
CA THR A 397 15.14 -12.99 -2.56
C THR A 397 14.90 -14.20 -3.45
N PHE A 398 14.92 -15.38 -2.83
CA PHE A 398 14.68 -16.63 -3.54
C PHE A 398 13.89 -17.56 -2.63
N ARG A 399 12.65 -17.89 -3.00
CA ARG A 399 11.75 -18.70 -2.14
C ARG A 399 11.51 -18.05 -0.78
N TYR A 400 11.34 -16.73 -0.76
CA TYR A 400 11.21 -15.88 0.43
C TYR A 400 12.46 -15.78 1.32
N GLU A 401 13.50 -16.56 1.05
CA GLU A 401 14.79 -16.42 1.72
C GLU A 401 15.44 -15.09 1.32
N GLN A 402 15.91 -14.36 2.33
CA GLN A 402 16.51 -13.05 2.17
C GLN A 402 17.90 -13.18 1.54
N SER A 403 18.28 -12.16 0.75
CA SER A 403 19.65 -12.01 0.29
C SER A 403 20.47 -11.16 1.26
N ASP A 404 21.80 -11.32 1.24
CA ASP A 404 22.72 -10.67 2.20
C ASP A 404 22.74 -9.14 2.13
N THR A 405 22.52 -8.55 0.95
CA THR A 405 22.79 -7.12 0.74
C THR A 405 21.56 -6.26 0.54
N MET A 406 20.66 -6.68 -0.35
CA MET A 406 19.58 -5.82 -0.82
C MET A 406 18.42 -6.69 -1.31
N PRO A 407 17.65 -7.34 -0.41
CA PRO A 407 16.58 -8.26 -0.81
C PRO A 407 15.50 -7.53 -1.61
N ALA A 408 15.59 -7.65 -2.95
CA ALA A 408 14.63 -7.09 -3.89
C ALA A 408 13.49 -8.09 -4.16
N VAL A 409 12.94 -8.06 -5.38
CA VAL A 409 11.85 -8.95 -5.81
C VAL A 409 12.31 -10.41 -5.88
N ASP A 410 11.43 -11.36 -5.54
CA ASP A 410 11.75 -12.79 -5.51
C ASP A 410 11.95 -13.37 -6.92
N LEU A 411 13.12 -13.97 -7.19
CA LEU A 411 13.43 -14.53 -8.50
C LEU A 411 12.42 -15.59 -8.94
N THR A 412 11.86 -16.35 -8.00
CA THR A 412 10.92 -17.44 -8.32
C THR A 412 9.56 -16.96 -8.83
N GLU A 413 9.27 -15.65 -8.78
CA GLU A 413 8.05 -15.04 -9.31
C GLU A 413 8.26 -14.43 -10.72
N MET A 414 9.50 -14.46 -11.25
CA MET A 414 9.85 -13.71 -12.46
C MET A 414 9.11 -14.23 -13.69
N ALA A 415 9.19 -15.54 -13.94
CA ALA A 415 8.61 -16.16 -15.13
C ALA A 415 7.08 -16.27 -15.05
N GLU A 416 6.50 -16.25 -13.84
CA GLU A 416 5.05 -16.18 -13.65
C GLU A 416 4.51 -14.81 -14.05
N ARG A 417 5.16 -13.72 -13.60
CA ARG A 417 4.63 -12.37 -13.82
C ARG A 417 4.98 -11.75 -15.17
N LEU A 418 6.18 -12.02 -15.70
CA LEU A 418 6.72 -11.28 -16.85
C LEU A 418 6.41 -11.96 -18.18
N LYS A 419 6.23 -11.16 -19.22
CA LYS A 419 6.33 -11.64 -20.61
C LYS A 419 7.81 -11.85 -20.96
N LYS A 420 8.10 -12.94 -21.68
CA LYS A 420 9.48 -13.33 -22.05
C LYS A 420 10.20 -12.22 -22.82
N ASP A 421 9.55 -11.60 -23.80
CA ASP A 421 10.11 -10.47 -24.56
C ASP A 421 10.60 -9.34 -23.67
N TRP A 422 9.76 -8.90 -22.72
CA TRP A 422 10.12 -7.84 -21.79
C TRP A 422 11.27 -8.26 -20.89
N PHE A 423 11.26 -9.50 -20.36
CA PHE A 423 12.36 -10.01 -19.55
C PHE A 423 13.68 -9.93 -20.32
N TYR A 424 13.73 -10.37 -21.57
CA TYR A 424 14.95 -10.32 -22.38
C TYR A 424 15.46 -8.92 -22.59
N GLN A 425 14.59 -8.04 -23.06
CA GLN A 425 14.98 -6.66 -23.32
C GLN A 425 15.40 -5.95 -22.03
N TYR A 426 14.74 -6.24 -20.90
CA TYR A 426 15.11 -5.69 -19.60
C TYR A 426 16.46 -6.21 -19.12
N MET A 427 16.75 -7.51 -19.24
CA MET A 427 18.05 -8.06 -18.82
C MET A 427 19.20 -7.46 -19.62
N LEU A 428 19.02 -7.26 -20.93
CA LEU A 428 20.05 -6.70 -21.81
C LEU A 428 20.29 -5.20 -21.57
N ASP A 429 19.27 -4.44 -21.19
CA ASP A 429 19.37 -3.00 -20.92
C ASP A 429 18.37 -2.55 -19.82
N PRO A 430 18.66 -2.83 -18.53
CA PRO A 430 17.77 -2.44 -17.44
C PRO A 430 17.52 -0.92 -17.34
N PRO A 431 18.54 -0.03 -17.48
CA PRO A 431 18.34 1.42 -17.38
C PRO A 431 17.33 1.99 -18.39
N ARG A 432 17.20 1.39 -19.57
CA ARG A 432 16.20 1.79 -20.58
C ARG A 432 14.76 1.73 -20.07
N PHE A 433 14.45 0.75 -19.23
CA PHE A 433 13.10 0.54 -18.70
C PHE A 433 12.91 1.09 -17.30
N SER A 434 13.98 1.18 -16.53
CA SER A 434 13.97 1.64 -15.15
C SER A 434 15.17 2.53 -14.92
N PRO A 435 15.04 3.83 -15.23
CA PRO A 435 16.08 4.80 -14.96
C PRO A 435 16.51 4.74 -13.49
N ASN A 436 17.81 4.83 -13.24
CA ASN A 436 18.42 4.73 -11.89
C ASN A 436 18.17 3.40 -11.19
N THR A 437 18.00 2.32 -11.95
CA THR A 437 17.88 0.98 -11.37
C THR A 437 19.14 0.55 -10.64
N VAL A 438 18.96 -0.06 -9.47
CA VAL A 438 20.06 -0.65 -8.69
C VAL A 438 20.61 -1.91 -9.35
N MET A 439 19.86 -2.50 -10.28
CA MET A 439 20.28 -3.68 -11.01
C MET A 439 21.43 -3.36 -11.97
N PRO A 440 22.60 -4.02 -11.84
CA PRO A 440 23.72 -3.81 -12.75
C PRO A 440 23.40 -4.22 -14.18
N SER A 441 24.07 -3.56 -15.14
CA SER A 441 24.06 -4.00 -16.53
C SER A 441 25.07 -5.13 -16.73
N PHE A 442 24.60 -6.38 -16.72
CA PHE A 442 25.43 -7.58 -16.92
C PHE A 442 25.72 -7.89 -18.41
N TRP A 443 25.02 -7.22 -19.32
CA TRP A 443 25.22 -7.37 -20.78
C TRP A 443 25.34 -6.03 -21.51
N PRO A 444 26.27 -5.14 -21.12
CA PRO A 444 26.40 -3.82 -21.74
C PRO A 444 26.65 -3.97 -23.25
N ASN A 445 25.88 -3.23 -24.07
CA ASN A 445 25.91 -3.31 -25.54
C ASN A 445 25.65 -4.74 -26.08
N GLY A 446 24.88 -5.56 -25.35
CA GLY A 446 24.57 -6.93 -25.73
C GLY A 446 25.72 -7.93 -25.56
N LYS A 447 26.80 -7.57 -24.85
CA LYS A 447 27.95 -8.44 -24.60
C LYS A 447 28.00 -8.89 -23.15
N ALA A 448 28.10 -10.19 -22.91
CA ALA A 448 28.20 -10.73 -21.55
C ALA A 448 29.49 -10.28 -20.84
N ILE A 449 29.37 -9.79 -19.61
CA ILE A 449 30.55 -9.47 -18.78
C ILE A 449 31.31 -10.71 -18.31
N ARG A 450 30.66 -11.88 -18.35
CA ARG A 450 31.22 -13.20 -18.03
C ARG A 450 31.18 -14.11 -19.26
N PRO A 451 32.00 -13.85 -20.30
CA PRO A 451 31.99 -14.65 -21.52
C PRO A 451 32.49 -16.08 -21.28
N ASP A 452 33.18 -16.34 -20.17
CA ASP A 452 33.56 -17.69 -19.72
C ASP A 452 32.36 -18.60 -19.42
N ILE A 453 31.15 -18.02 -19.27
CA ILE A 453 29.91 -18.75 -19.05
C ILE A 453 29.09 -18.75 -20.34
N ALA A 454 29.27 -19.74 -21.21
CA ALA A 454 28.55 -19.90 -22.48
C ALA A 454 28.76 -18.80 -23.56
N GLY A 455 29.63 -17.80 -23.35
CA GLY A 455 30.12 -16.86 -24.38
C GLY A 455 29.13 -15.81 -24.90
N ASP A 456 27.84 -16.13 -25.00
CA ASP A 456 26.82 -15.32 -25.66
C ASP A 456 25.75 -14.79 -24.68
N ALA A 457 25.40 -13.52 -24.84
CA ALA A 457 24.43 -12.83 -23.99
C ALA A 457 23.02 -13.43 -24.08
N LYS A 458 22.56 -13.78 -25.29
CA LYS A 458 21.21 -14.32 -25.50
C LYS A 458 21.10 -15.73 -24.93
N ILE A 459 22.15 -16.54 -25.03
CA ILE A 459 22.21 -17.85 -24.39
C ILE A 459 22.14 -17.71 -22.87
N GLN A 460 22.90 -16.78 -22.27
CA GLN A 460 22.86 -16.56 -20.82
C GLN A 460 21.46 -16.11 -20.33
N VAL A 461 20.82 -15.18 -21.04
CA VAL A 461 19.48 -14.70 -20.69
C VAL A 461 18.43 -15.79 -20.90
N GLU A 462 18.56 -16.63 -21.94
CA GLU A 462 17.68 -17.80 -22.14
C GLU A 462 17.85 -18.85 -21.07
N ALA A 463 19.09 -19.17 -20.69
CA ALA A 463 19.36 -20.10 -19.61
C ALA A 463 18.72 -19.64 -18.29
N LEU A 464 18.84 -18.34 -17.96
CA LEU A 464 18.14 -17.74 -16.82
C LEU A 464 16.63 -17.88 -16.94
N TRP A 465 16.04 -17.55 -18.09
CA TRP A 465 14.59 -17.69 -18.30
C TRP A 465 14.12 -19.14 -18.11
N GLN A 466 14.82 -20.10 -18.71
CA GLN A 466 14.50 -21.53 -18.60
C GLN A 466 14.57 -22.02 -17.16
N TYR A 467 15.57 -21.57 -16.40
CA TYR A 467 15.69 -21.86 -14.97
C TYR A 467 14.53 -21.26 -14.15
N LEU A 468 14.14 -20.01 -14.43
CA LEU A 468 13.08 -19.31 -13.70
C LEU A 468 11.66 -19.84 -14.01
N LEU A 469 11.48 -20.58 -15.12
CA LEU A 469 10.20 -21.25 -15.43
C LEU A 469 9.81 -22.30 -14.37
N ASP A 470 10.77 -22.86 -13.63
CA ASP A 470 10.47 -23.79 -12.52
C ASP A 470 9.85 -23.06 -11.31
N GLY A 471 9.86 -21.73 -11.30
CA GLY A 471 9.25 -20.90 -10.27
C GLY A 471 9.69 -21.31 -8.86
N ARG A 472 8.73 -21.56 -7.98
CA ARG A 472 8.98 -21.98 -6.59
C ARG A 472 9.66 -23.35 -6.46
N GLN A 473 9.65 -24.17 -7.51
CA GLN A 473 10.32 -25.48 -7.56
C GLN A 473 11.77 -25.40 -8.06
N ALA A 474 12.23 -24.22 -8.48
CA ALA A 474 13.60 -24.03 -8.94
C ALA A 474 14.61 -24.41 -7.84
N ARG A 475 15.68 -25.10 -8.24
CA ARG A 475 16.79 -25.46 -7.33
C ARG A 475 17.46 -24.20 -6.79
N THR A 476 17.78 -24.17 -5.50
CA THR A 476 18.43 -23.02 -4.87
C THR A 476 19.82 -22.73 -5.44
N PRO A 477 20.12 -21.51 -5.92
CA PRO A 477 21.44 -21.15 -6.39
C PRO A 477 22.48 -21.16 -5.27
N ARG A 478 23.74 -21.46 -5.62
CA ARG A 478 24.86 -21.34 -4.69
C ARG A 478 25.05 -19.90 -4.24
N GLY A 479 25.34 -19.71 -2.95
CA GLY A 479 25.58 -18.41 -2.35
C GLY A 479 24.36 -17.70 -1.76
N LEU A 480 23.15 -18.27 -1.86
CA LEU A 480 21.97 -17.74 -1.17
C LEU A 480 22.06 -17.94 0.36
N VAL A 481 22.43 -19.14 0.80
CA VAL A 481 22.70 -19.45 2.20
C VAL A 481 24.22 -19.47 2.36
N VAL A 482 24.78 -18.45 2.97
CA VAL A 482 26.20 -18.43 3.33
C VAL A 482 26.34 -19.06 4.70
N GLU A 483 27.24 -20.04 4.84
CA GLU A 483 27.54 -20.64 6.14
C GLU A 483 27.89 -19.53 7.15
N PRO A 484 27.38 -19.61 8.40
CA PRO A 484 27.72 -18.64 9.44
C PRO A 484 29.23 -18.52 9.59
N LEU A 485 29.76 -17.30 9.71
CA LEU A 485 31.15 -17.15 10.14
C LEU A 485 31.18 -17.49 11.63
N GLU A 486 31.88 -18.54 12.04
CA GLU A 486 31.89 -18.90 13.47
C GLU A 486 33.04 -18.19 14.19
N LEU A 487 32.71 -17.15 14.98
CA LEU A 487 33.63 -16.63 16.00
C LEU A 487 33.40 -17.42 17.28
N LEU A 488 34.37 -18.27 17.65
CA LEU A 488 34.32 -19.13 18.83
C LEU A 488 35.21 -18.59 19.94
N ALA A 489 34.76 -18.74 21.19
CA ALA A 489 35.56 -18.51 22.39
C ALA A 489 35.89 -19.87 23.00
N SER A 490 36.86 -20.59 22.42
CA SER A 490 37.16 -21.97 22.83
C SER A 490 38.10 -22.03 24.03
N ASP A 491 39.26 -21.36 23.95
CA ASP A 491 40.34 -21.49 24.94
C ASP A 491 40.48 -20.24 25.83
N GLU A 492 40.11 -19.08 25.31
CA GLU A 492 40.16 -17.80 26.00
C GLU A 492 38.90 -16.98 25.73
N ALA A 493 38.68 -15.93 26.54
CA ALA A 493 37.57 -15.04 26.29
C ALA A 493 37.83 -14.19 25.03
N VAL A 494 36.84 -14.17 24.14
CA VAL A 494 36.91 -13.42 22.88
C VAL A 494 35.93 -12.27 22.93
N MET A 495 36.40 -11.08 22.57
CA MET A 495 35.58 -9.87 22.60
C MET A 495 35.36 -9.33 21.19
N LEU A 496 34.11 -9.00 20.85
CA LEU A 496 33.73 -8.39 19.58
C LEU A 496 32.93 -7.11 19.81
N ARG A 497 33.47 -5.99 19.31
CA ARG A 497 32.86 -4.65 19.43
C ARG A 497 32.26 -4.21 18.11
N ARG A 498 30.97 -4.40 17.95
CA ARG A 498 30.26 -4.17 16.68
C ARG A 498 28.79 -3.86 16.90
N SER A 499 28.07 -3.70 15.79
CA SER A 499 26.61 -3.54 15.81
C SER A 499 25.95 -4.85 16.25
N TYR A 500 25.12 -4.83 17.29
CA TYR A 500 24.31 -5.97 17.73
C TYR A 500 22.81 -5.64 17.55
N PRO A 501 21.94 -6.65 17.36
CA PRO A 501 20.49 -6.44 17.25
C PRO A 501 19.97 -5.68 18.47
N GLU A 502 19.13 -4.65 18.23
CA GLU A 502 18.51 -3.80 19.26
C GLU A 502 19.46 -2.93 20.10
N ILE A 503 20.78 -3.03 19.90
CA ILE A 503 21.81 -2.26 20.62
C ILE A 503 22.50 -1.26 19.69
N GLY A 504 22.67 -1.62 18.41
CA GLY A 504 23.40 -0.80 17.45
C GLY A 504 24.92 -0.83 17.68
N LYS A 505 25.64 0.16 17.15
CA LYS A 505 27.11 0.16 16.98
C LYS A 505 27.93 0.19 18.28
N ARG A 506 27.27 0.31 19.44
CA ARG A 506 27.89 0.45 20.77
C ARG A 506 27.88 -0.85 21.60
N GLY A 507 27.52 -1.98 20.99
CA GLY A 507 27.55 -3.27 21.67
C GLY A 507 28.96 -3.82 21.89
N ILE A 508 29.21 -4.32 23.09
CA ILE A 508 30.44 -5.01 23.49
C ILE A 508 30.08 -6.46 23.80
N GLY A 509 30.27 -7.35 22.83
CA GLY A 509 30.08 -8.78 23.04
C GLY A 509 31.32 -9.44 23.62
N VAL A 510 31.13 -10.33 24.58
CA VAL A 510 32.18 -11.18 25.16
C VAL A 510 31.71 -12.62 25.19
N GLY A 511 32.46 -13.49 24.52
CA GLY A 511 32.27 -14.93 24.60
C GLY A 511 33.31 -15.55 25.52
N TYR A 512 32.89 -16.50 26.35
CA TYR A 512 33.77 -17.18 27.30
C TYR A 512 33.96 -18.67 26.94
N PRO A 513 35.10 -19.29 27.30
CA PRO A 513 35.39 -20.72 27.11
C PRO A 513 34.34 -21.69 27.63
N ASN A 514 33.63 -21.31 28.69
CA ASN A 514 32.53 -22.11 29.24
C ASN A 514 31.23 -21.98 28.43
N GLN A 515 31.28 -21.36 27.25
CA GLN A 515 30.15 -21.13 26.34
C GLN A 515 29.03 -20.29 26.94
N VAL A 516 29.28 -19.52 28.00
CA VAL A 516 28.37 -18.45 28.40
C VAL A 516 28.85 -17.20 27.71
N ASN A 517 27.96 -16.49 27.02
CA ASN A 517 28.29 -15.31 26.23
C ASN A 517 27.40 -14.15 26.64
N LEU A 518 27.89 -12.93 26.52
CA LEU A 518 27.13 -11.74 26.86
C LEU A 518 27.36 -10.59 25.89
N VAL A 519 26.43 -9.63 25.86
CA VAL A 519 26.63 -8.32 25.23
C VAL A 519 26.26 -7.23 26.22
N PHE A 520 27.20 -6.31 26.43
CA PHE A 520 26.97 -5.08 27.17
C PHE A 520 26.67 -3.94 26.19
N ASP A 521 25.59 -3.20 26.44
CA ASP A 521 25.24 -1.99 25.69
C ASP A 521 25.89 -0.78 26.36
N ALA A 522 26.94 -0.25 25.73
CA ALA A 522 27.66 0.90 26.26
C ALA A 522 26.92 2.24 26.08
N GLU A 523 25.86 2.30 25.28
CA GLU A 523 25.04 3.49 25.10
C GLU A 523 23.98 3.61 26.20
N GLN A 524 23.33 2.48 26.53
CA GLN A 524 22.34 2.39 27.60
C GLN A 524 22.93 2.06 28.99
N MET A 525 24.20 1.65 29.05
CA MET A 525 24.90 1.19 30.26
C MET A 525 24.24 0.02 30.98
N GLN A 526 24.04 -1.06 30.23
CA GLN A 526 23.34 -2.25 30.72
C GLN A 526 23.91 -3.54 30.15
N LEU A 527 23.71 -4.64 30.86
CA LEU A 527 23.82 -5.97 30.30
C LEU A 527 22.60 -6.25 29.41
N ALA A 528 22.78 -6.21 28.09
CA ALA A 528 21.65 -6.30 27.16
C ALA A 528 21.22 -7.74 26.87
N MET A 529 22.18 -8.67 26.75
CA MET A 529 21.90 -10.05 26.37
C MET A 529 22.89 -11.04 26.98
N ILE A 530 22.40 -12.25 27.30
CA ILE A 530 23.21 -13.43 27.64
C ILE A 530 22.70 -14.65 26.86
N TRP A 531 23.59 -15.53 26.39
CA TRP A 531 23.22 -16.82 25.79
C TRP A 531 24.25 -17.91 26.07
N GLN A 532 23.85 -19.17 25.87
CA GLN A 532 24.72 -20.33 26.03
C GLN A 532 25.02 -20.97 24.67
N GLY A 533 26.28 -21.35 24.40
CA GLY A 533 26.70 -22.04 23.19
C GLY A 533 27.79 -21.30 22.43
N LYS A 534 27.81 -21.45 21.10
CA LYS A 534 28.77 -20.75 20.24
C LYS A 534 28.63 -19.23 20.39
N PHE A 535 29.76 -18.52 20.37
CA PHE A 535 29.77 -17.09 20.66
C PHE A 535 29.00 -16.30 19.60
N ALA A 536 29.52 -16.09 18.40
CA ALA A 536 28.81 -15.20 17.46
C ALA A 536 29.14 -15.45 15.99
N ASP A 537 28.19 -15.05 15.13
CA ASP A 537 28.36 -14.88 13.70
C ASP A 537 28.56 -13.39 13.38
N PRO A 538 29.80 -12.97 13.11
CA PRO A 538 30.12 -11.61 12.74
C PRO A 538 29.90 -11.35 11.24
N GLY A 539 29.36 -12.29 10.48
CA GLY A 539 29.18 -12.17 9.04
C GLY A 539 28.45 -10.89 8.61
N GLY A 540 27.41 -10.49 9.33
CA GLY A 540 26.66 -9.25 9.04
C GLY A 540 27.50 -7.95 9.18
N VAL A 541 28.57 -7.97 9.97
CA VAL A 541 29.44 -6.80 10.22
C VAL A 541 30.82 -6.92 9.57
N TRP A 542 31.20 -8.10 9.08
CA TRP A 542 32.49 -8.35 8.43
C TRP A 542 32.38 -8.56 6.91
N ARG A 543 31.21 -8.99 6.41
CA ARG A 543 30.96 -9.09 4.96
C ARG A 543 30.44 -7.75 4.41
N GLY A 544 30.77 -7.46 3.15
CA GLY A 544 30.29 -6.27 2.43
C GLY A 544 30.74 -4.95 3.06
N GLN A 545 29.82 -3.97 3.15
CA GLN A 545 30.08 -2.63 3.72
C GLN A 545 29.96 -2.58 5.26
N GLY A 546 29.78 -3.71 5.95
CA GLY A 546 29.75 -3.78 7.42
C GLY A 546 28.55 -3.08 8.09
N HIS A 547 27.40 -3.01 7.40
CA HIS A 547 26.18 -2.33 7.88
C HIS A 547 25.21 -3.24 8.63
N GLY A 548 25.44 -4.56 8.66
CA GLY A 548 24.59 -5.50 9.38
C GLY A 548 24.89 -5.57 10.88
N THR A 549 24.41 -6.63 11.52
CA THR A 549 24.61 -6.88 12.96
C THR A 549 25.29 -8.23 13.20
N VAL A 550 25.93 -8.37 14.35
CA VAL A 550 26.46 -9.64 14.85
C VAL A 550 25.30 -10.51 15.32
N LYS A 551 25.24 -11.76 14.86
CA LYS A 551 24.21 -12.72 15.26
C LYS A 551 24.73 -13.66 16.35
N PRO A 552 24.11 -13.76 17.54
CA PRO A 552 24.43 -14.80 18.52
C PRO A 552 24.22 -16.21 17.93
N LEU A 553 25.19 -17.12 18.14
CA LEU A 553 25.16 -18.48 17.58
C LEU A 553 24.78 -19.59 18.57
N GLY A 554 24.41 -19.24 19.81
CA GLY A 554 24.02 -20.20 20.82
C GLY A 554 22.52 -20.26 21.09
N ASP A 555 22.15 -21.21 21.93
CA ASP A 555 20.78 -21.48 22.35
C ASP A 555 20.43 -20.65 23.60
N LYS A 556 19.12 -20.53 23.89
CA LYS A 556 18.60 -19.88 25.12
C LYS A 556 19.08 -18.43 25.30
N LEU A 557 18.87 -17.60 24.27
CA LEU A 557 19.12 -16.17 24.35
C LEU A 557 18.15 -15.51 25.34
N ILE A 558 18.70 -14.88 26.37
CA ILE A 558 18.00 -14.04 27.35
C ILE A 558 18.29 -12.58 26.99
N ARG A 559 17.24 -11.76 26.88
CA ARG A 559 17.30 -10.31 26.69
C ARG A 559 16.85 -9.60 27.96
N PHE A 560 17.55 -8.54 28.32
CA PHE A 560 17.20 -7.71 29.47
C PHE A 560 16.46 -6.44 29.03
N ALA A 561 15.70 -5.84 29.96
CA ALA A 561 14.96 -4.61 29.70
C ALA A 561 15.91 -3.42 29.55
N ARG A 562 15.54 -2.44 28.71
CA ARG A 562 16.36 -1.24 28.48
C ARG A 562 16.41 -0.32 29.71
N GLY A 563 17.59 0.24 29.99
CA GLY A 563 17.82 1.29 30.99
C GLY A 563 19.10 1.02 31.81
N PRO A 564 19.69 2.04 32.47
CA PRO A 564 20.91 1.87 33.24
C PRO A 564 20.67 0.95 34.45
N GLU A 565 21.48 -0.10 34.57
CA GLU A 565 21.31 -1.17 35.57
C GLU A 565 21.67 -0.77 37.02
N ILE A 566 22.18 0.44 37.24
CA ILE A 566 22.79 0.81 38.51
C ILE A 566 22.40 2.23 38.90
N GLU A 567 21.52 2.36 39.89
CA GLU A 567 21.60 3.51 40.80
C GLU A 567 21.14 3.18 42.24
N ASP A 568 20.14 2.32 42.47
CA ASP A 568 19.68 2.01 43.85
C ASP A 568 18.81 0.73 43.92
N PRO A 569 19.09 -0.26 44.81
CA PRO A 569 18.23 -1.44 45.01
C PRO A 569 16.81 -1.14 45.51
N THR A 570 16.51 0.10 45.90
CA THR A 570 15.19 0.54 46.38
C THR A 570 14.39 1.35 45.36
N SER A 571 15.00 1.75 44.23
CA SER A 571 14.31 2.48 43.16
C SER A 571 13.88 1.53 42.04
N PRO A 572 12.63 1.61 41.55
CA PRO A 572 12.17 0.80 40.44
C PRO A 572 12.96 1.12 39.16
N TRP A 573 13.20 0.10 38.34
CA TRP A 573 13.86 0.22 37.05
C TRP A 573 13.08 1.18 36.13
N ILE A 574 13.72 2.24 35.67
CA ILE A 574 13.13 3.17 34.69
C ILE A 574 13.52 2.68 33.30
N VAL A 575 12.54 2.22 32.54
CA VAL A 575 12.72 1.87 31.12
C VAL A 575 12.75 3.16 30.31
N ASP A 576 13.89 3.45 29.68
CA ASP A 576 14.08 4.60 28.78
C ASP A 576 14.66 4.09 27.45
N ASP A 577 14.06 4.53 26.34
CA ASP A 577 14.52 4.24 24.98
C ASP A 577 15.56 5.26 24.48
N GLY A 578 15.71 6.38 25.17
CA GLY A 578 16.71 7.41 24.92
C GLY A 578 18.06 7.09 25.57
N ARG A 579 19.12 7.79 25.14
CA ARG A 579 20.41 7.73 25.82
C ARG A 579 20.26 8.35 27.22
N PRO A 580 20.58 7.64 28.31
CA PRO A 580 20.33 8.16 29.64
C PRO A 580 21.09 9.48 29.87
N PRO A 581 20.40 10.60 30.18
CA PRO A 581 20.95 11.95 30.00
C PRO A 581 22.08 12.29 30.98
N GLN A 582 22.12 11.64 32.14
CA GLN A 582 23.11 11.89 33.21
C GLN A 582 24.23 10.84 33.25
N HIS A 583 24.18 9.84 32.38
CA HIS A 583 25.07 8.70 32.43
C HIS A 583 26.14 8.75 31.34
N ARG A 584 27.36 8.35 31.70
CA ARG A 584 28.51 8.34 30.79
C ARG A 584 29.33 7.08 30.96
N PHE A 585 29.37 6.26 29.90
CA PHE A 585 30.30 5.13 29.82
C PHE A 585 31.75 5.63 29.82
N LYS A 586 32.49 5.35 30.90
CA LYS A 586 33.89 5.77 31.08
C LYS A 586 34.90 4.83 30.42
N GLY A 587 34.45 3.73 29.85
CA GLY A 587 35.29 2.67 29.29
C GLY A 587 35.30 1.41 30.14
N TYR A 588 36.15 0.47 29.78
CA TYR A 588 36.34 -0.81 30.48
C TYR A 588 37.82 -1.18 30.49
N SER A 589 38.23 -2.04 31.41
CA SER A 589 39.60 -2.56 31.50
C SER A 589 39.60 -4.07 31.29
N LEU A 590 40.53 -4.56 30.48
CA LEU A 590 40.77 -5.99 30.31
C LEU A 590 41.77 -6.46 31.39
N ALA A 591 41.47 -7.57 32.07
CA ALA A 591 42.44 -8.20 32.98
C ALA A 591 43.65 -8.70 32.17
N LYS A 592 44.87 -8.51 32.71
CA LYS A 592 46.18 -8.70 32.05
C LYS A 592 46.45 -10.09 31.41
N LYS A 593 45.53 -11.05 31.47
CA LYS A 593 45.75 -12.45 31.00
C LYS A 593 44.71 -13.04 30.04
N CYS A 594 43.59 -12.38 29.69
CA CYS A 594 42.44 -13.17 29.20
C CYS A 594 41.69 -12.72 27.94
N VAL A 595 42.08 -11.67 27.19
CA VAL A 595 41.26 -11.25 26.03
C VAL A 595 42.12 -10.80 24.84
N ARG A 596 42.00 -11.54 23.73
CA ARG A 596 42.50 -11.13 22.41
C ARG A 596 41.48 -10.20 21.75
N ASN A 597 41.89 -8.98 21.39
CA ASN A 597 41.10 -8.12 20.51
C ASN A 597 41.11 -8.75 19.11
N SER A 598 39.99 -9.32 18.66
CA SER A 598 39.87 -9.93 17.34
C SER A 598 39.65 -8.84 16.27
N THR A 599 40.71 -8.09 15.95
CA THR A 599 40.87 -7.49 14.63
C THR A 599 41.57 -8.53 13.75
N MET A 600 40.84 -9.12 12.81
CA MET A 600 41.41 -10.06 11.85
C MET A 600 42.37 -9.28 10.94
N ASN A 601 43.67 -9.61 10.98
CA ASN A 601 44.60 -9.23 9.93
C ASN A 601 44.19 -10.00 8.68
N LEU A 602 43.58 -9.30 7.72
CA LEU A 602 43.38 -9.84 6.38
C LEU A 602 44.76 -10.05 5.74
N PRO A 603 45.11 -11.25 5.25
CA PRO A 603 46.13 -11.33 4.21
C PRO A 603 45.61 -10.57 2.98
N MET A 604 46.48 -9.78 2.35
CA MET A 604 46.19 -9.07 1.10
C MET A 604 45.63 -10.00 0.02
#